data_AF-E6RD80-F1
#
_entry.id   AF-E6RD80-F1
#
_cell.length_a   1.000
_cell.length_b   1.000
_cell.length_c   1.000
_cell.angle_alpha   90.00
_cell.angle_beta   90.00
_cell.angle_gamma   90.00
#
_symmetry.space_group_name_H-M   'P 1'
#
loop_
_entity.id
_entity.type
_entity.pdbx_description
1 polymer ?
#
loop_
_entity_poly.entity_id
_entity_poly.type
_entity_poly.pdbx_seq_one_letter_code
_entity_poly.pdbx_strand_id
1 'polypeptide(L)'
;MPRPTLRLLLLPISYPLFVLLHLIFCVFSLLLRIYQALTTPLSSTIDIEHVPPPKHIGLVLVPTMRSAGGARGRANGMSGKERRKREREGLVESVRRVVEWAGERDVAEVSVWDGQGLTQSVLPILLRTLSSTATLPPSPPLSPPTEPTQDTSSPSIESIGSSEWPERREPVISPAHTRRPSSELIVGAGVTSVTVWPGGKGREMAIHLLPPSSSAPAMASLTRSYAAEQIPLEDITVKRVDEDMKQHLHFTNYPDLLIIHQLSPPPFYSALLPRRAPELWGYPFWALRITEIYQHPTPIPFLHHLIPLITALRTSSFPFIRKIWHSISIPDRPAEEVLSRNEWDGAMRAWVKVEQRLGR
;
A
#
# COMPACT_ATOMS: atom_id res chain seq x y z
N MET A 1 -31.37 -24.30 -37.62
CA MET A 1 -31.73 -24.34 -36.18
C MET A 1 -31.43 -25.73 -35.63
N PRO A 2 -30.55 -25.88 -34.62
CA PRO A 2 -30.23 -27.20 -34.06
C PRO A 2 -31.48 -27.82 -33.43
N ARG A 3 -31.76 -29.08 -33.76
CA ARG A 3 -32.95 -29.81 -33.30
C ARG A 3 -32.93 -29.92 -31.75
N PRO A 4 -34.04 -29.60 -31.06
CA PRO A 4 -34.09 -29.56 -29.58
C PRO A 4 -33.76 -30.91 -28.92
N THR A 5 -33.93 -32.01 -29.64
CA THR A 5 -33.61 -33.37 -29.17
C THR A 5 -32.11 -33.63 -29.02
N LEU A 6 -31.26 -33.03 -29.88
CA LEU A 6 -29.81 -33.20 -29.80
C LEU A 6 -29.22 -32.50 -28.56
N ARG A 7 -29.81 -31.38 -28.14
CA ARG A 7 -29.40 -30.66 -26.91
C ARG A 7 -29.70 -31.47 -25.65
N LEU A 8 -30.87 -32.12 -25.59
CA LEU A 8 -31.25 -32.98 -24.47
C LEU A 8 -30.35 -34.21 -24.32
N LEU A 9 -29.87 -34.77 -25.44
CA LEU A 9 -28.94 -35.90 -25.46
C LEU A 9 -27.49 -35.52 -25.13
N LEU A 10 -27.06 -34.32 -25.52
CA LEU A 10 -25.70 -33.84 -25.26
C LEU A 10 -25.52 -33.29 -23.84
N LEU A 11 -26.57 -32.78 -23.19
CA LEU A 11 -26.51 -32.23 -21.84
C LEU A 11 -25.93 -33.22 -20.79
N PRO A 12 -26.40 -34.48 -20.69
CA PRO A 12 -25.89 -35.43 -19.70
C PRO A 12 -24.44 -35.88 -19.95
N ILE A 13 -23.89 -35.68 -21.14
CA ILE A 13 -22.49 -35.99 -21.47
C ILE A 13 -21.59 -34.76 -21.31
N SER A 14 -22.05 -33.61 -21.79
CA SER A 14 -21.29 -32.35 -21.76
C SER A 14 -21.12 -31.81 -20.34
N TYR A 15 -22.11 -31.97 -19.46
CA TYR A 15 -22.01 -31.53 -18.07
C TYR A 15 -20.93 -32.28 -17.26
N PRO A 16 -20.93 -33.64 -17.17
CA PRO A 16 -19.89 -34.35 -16.43
C PRO A 16 -18.51 -34.16 -17.06
N LEU A 17 -18.42 -34.06 -18.40
CA LEU A 17 -17.16 -33.75 -19.08
C LEU A 17 -16.64 -32.36 -18.68
N PHE A 18 -17.51 -31.35 -18.65
CA PHE A 18 -17.16 -30.00 -18.20
C PHE A 18 -16.70 -30.01 -16.73
N VAL A 19 -17.40 -30.72 -15.86
CA VAL A 19 -17.01 -30.88 -14.45
C VAL A 19 -15.64 -31.55 -14.33
N LEU A 20 -15.39 -32.63 -15.08
CA LEU A 20 -14.11 -33.33 -15.09
C LEU A 20 -12.98 -32.40 -15.57
N LEU A 21 -13.16 -31.69 -16.68
CA LEU A 21 -12.19 -30.72 -17.19
C LEU A 21 -11.92 -29.60 -16.17
N HIS A 22 -12.96 -29.12 -15.49
CA HIS A 22 -12.81 -28.11 -14.44
C HIS A 22 -12.04 -28.61 -13.22
N LEU A 23 -12.29 -29.87 -12.79
CA LEU A 23 -11.54 -30.51 -11.72
C LEU A 23 -10.07 -30.68 -12.10
N ILE A 24 -9.79 -31.17 -13.32
CA ILE A 24 -8.44 -31.29 -13.85
C ILE A 24 -7.74 -29.93 -13.84
N PHE A 25 -8.40 -28.88 -14.35
CA PHE A 25 -7.88 -27.52 -14.33
C PHE A 25 -7.58 -27.00 -12.92
N CYS A 26 -8.48 -27.24 -11.96
CA CYS A 26 -8.28 -26.87 -10.56
C CYS A 26 -7.08 -27.59 -9.94
N VAL A 27 -6.94 -28.90 -10.18
CA VAL A 27 -5.82 -29.69 -9.66
C VAL A 27 -4.50 -29.22 -10.25
N PHE A 28 -4.40 -29.06 -11.57
CA PHE A 28 -3.18 -28.54 -12.20
C PHE A 28 -2.84 -27.11 -11.74
N SER A 29 -3.85 -26.24 -11.59
CA SER A 29 -3.64 -24.89 -11.07
C SER A 29 -3.14 -24.90 -9.63
N LEU A 30 -3.66 -25.79 -8.79
CA LEU A 30 -3.21 -25.95 -7.40
C LEU A 30 -1.77 -26.49 -7.35
N LEU A 31 -1.46 -27.53 -8.12
CA LEU A 31 -0.11 -28.10 -8.21
C LEU A 31 0.90 -27.05 -8.70
N LEU A 32 0.55 -26.28 -9.72
CA LEU A 32 1.41 -25.19 -10.22
C LEU A 32 1.64 -24.13 -9.14
N ARG A 33 0.59 -23.74 -8.39
CA ARG A 33 0.73 -22.78 -7.28
C ARG A 33 1.60 -23.33 -6.15
N ILE A 34 1.46 -24.61 -5.80
CA ILE A 34 2.32 -25.26 -4.80
C ILE A 34 3.77 -25.27 -5.30
N TYR A 35 4.00 -25.68 -6.54
CA TYR A 35 5.32 -25.67 -7.16
C TYR A 35 5.93 -24.27 -7.13
N GLN A 36 5.19 -23.25 -7.55
CA GLN A 36 5.63 -21.85 -7.49
C GLN A 36 5.94 -21.42 -6.06
N ALA A 37 5.07 -21.69 -5.08
CA ALA A 37 5.32 -21.33 -3.69
C ALA A 37 6.60 -21.97 -3.11
N LEU A 38 6.92 -23.20 -3.56
CA LEU A 38 8.10 -23.93 -3.11
C LEU A 38 9.37 -23.60 -3.90
N THR A 39 9.27 -23.13 -5.13
CA THR A 39 10.44 -22.92 -6.01
C THR A 39 10.74 -21.45 -6.31
N THR A 40 9.81 -20.53 -6.03
CA THR A 40 10.06 -19.10 -6.21
C THR A 40 11.12 -18.69 -5.20
N PRO A 41 12.33 -18.29 -5.62
CA PRO A 41 13.36 -17.90 -4.68
C PRO A 41 12.87 -16.70 -3.87
N LEU A 42 13.10 -16.72 -2.54
CA LEU A 42 13.05 -15.49 -1.74
C LEU A 42 14.14 -14.57 -2.31
N SER A 43 13.77 -13.76 -3.29
CA SER A 43 14.69 -12.93 -4.05
C SER A 43 15.18 -11.79 -3.15
N SER A 44 16.19 -12.09 -2.34
CA SER A 44 16.97 -11.15 -1.54
C SER A 44 18.03 -10.42 -2.38
N THR A 45 18.08 -10.68 -3.70
CA THR A 45 19.18 -10.24 -4.57
C THR A 45 18.80 -9.18 -5.59
N ILE A 46 17.54 -8.77 -5.68
CA ILE A 46 17.20 -7.59 -6.49
C ILE A 46 17.50 -6.38 -5.63
N ASP A 47 18.55 -5.66 -6.01
CA ASP A 47 18.93 -4.40 -5.39
C ASP A 47 17.85 -3.35 -5.71
N ILE A 48 16.85 -3.29 -4.83
CA ILE A 48 15.71 -2.38 -4.97
C ILE A 48 16.14 -0.93 -4.64
N GLU A 49 17.35 -0.69 -4.15
CA GLU A 49 17.78 0.64 -3.69
C GLU A 49 18.19 1.54 -4.86
N HIS A 50 18.60 0.95 -5.99
CA HIS A 50 19.13 1.70 -7.14
C HIS A 50 18.07 2.12 -8.17
N VAL A 51 16.84 1.62 -8.05
CA VAL A 51 15.76 1.93 -8.99
C VAL A 51 14.85 2.98 -8.39
N PRO A 52 14.50 4.06 -9.12
CA PRO A 52 13.64 5.09 -8.60
C PRO A 52 12.29 4.49 -8.17
N PRO A 53 11.79 4.87 -6.98
CA PRO A 53 10.49 4.43 -6.49
C PRO A 53 9.38 4.98 -7.40
N PRO A 54 8.18 4.36 -7.39
CA PRO A 54 6.99 5.00 -7.96
C PRO A 54 6.74 6.33 -7.25
N LYS A 55 6.33 7.36 -7.99
CA LYS A 55 6.07 8.69 -7.44
C LYS A 55 4.78 8.70 -6.63
N HIS A 56 3.76 7.99 -7.14
CA HIS A 56 2.47 7.83 -6.49
C HIS A 56 2.09 6.36 -6.41
N ILE A 57 1.79 5.89 -5.20
CA ILE A 57 1.26 4.54 -4.94
C ILE A 57 -0.22 4.63 -4.58
N GLY A 58 -1.06 3.89 -5.30
CA GLY A 58 -2.43 3.64 -4.87
C GLY A 58 -2.52 2.37 -4.03
N LEU A 59 -3.28 2.42 -2.94
CA LEU A 59 -3.53 1.31 -2.03
C LEU A 59 -5.03 0.98 -2.01
N VAL A 60 -5.39 -0.20 -2.50
CA VAL A 60 -6.76 -0.72 -2.45
C VAL A 60 -6.86 -1.75 -1.33
N LEU A 61 -7.60 -1.43 -0.27
CA LEU A 61 -7.83 -2.26 0.90
C LEU A 61 -9.22 -2.89 0.78
N VAL A 62 -9.26 -4.14 0.37
CA VAL A 62 -10.50 -4.87 0.06
C VAL A 62 -11.11 -5.45 1.32
N PRO A 63 -12.26 -4.93 1.81
CA PRO A 63 -12.98 -5.54 2.91
C PRO A 63 -13.71 -6.80 2.45
N THR A 64 -14.15 -7.65 3.37
CA THR A 64 -14.98 -8.78 2.97
C THR A 64 -16.36 -8.38 2.51
N MET A 65 -16.72 -8.86 1.31
CA MET A 65 -18.07 -8.78 0.78
C MET A 65 -19.06 -9.30 1.83
N ARG A 66 -20.06 -8.46 2.17
CA ARG A 66 -21.22 -8.90 2.93
C ARG A 66 -21.95 -9.92 2.08
N SER A 67 -21.72 -11.21 2.34
CA SER A 67 -22.49 -12.24 1.67
C SER A 67 -23.96 -12.00 2.01
N ALA A 68 -24.77 -11.65 1.00
CA ALA A 68 -26.16 -11.22 1.16
C ALA A 68 -27.07 -12.32 1.76
N GLY A 69 -26.57 -13.55 1.91
CA GLY A 69 -27.20 -14.63 2.66
C GLY A 69 -26.58 -14.80 4.05
N GLY A 70 -27.19 -14.17 5.07
CA GLY A 70 -26.71 -14.07 6.45
C GLY A 70 -26.63 -15.36 7.28
N ALA A 71 -26.37 -16.54 6.70
CA ALA A 71 -26.55 -17.81 7.43
C ALA A 71 -25.35 -18.77 7.47
N ARG A 72 -24.27 -18.59 6.67
CA ARG A 72 -23.23 -19.66 6.55
C ARG A 72 -21.80 -19.27 6.91
N GLY A 73 -21.55 -18.02 7.32
CA GLY A 73 -20.22 -17.54 7.72
C GLY A 73 -19.83 -17.81 9.18
N ARG A 74 -20.17 -18.97 9.75
CA ARG A 74 -19.81 -19.33 11.14
C ARG A 74 -18.52 -20.16 11.26
N ALA A 75 -17.75 -20.27 10.18
CA ALA A 75 -16.59 -21.18 10.12
C ALA A 75 -15.55 -20.95 11.24
N ASN A 76 -15.45 -19.73 11.79
CA ASN A 76 -14.53 -19.41 12.90
C ASN A 76 -15.23 -18.89 14.18
N GLY A 77 -16.56 -19.01 14.30
CA GLY A 77 -17.30 -18.53 15.48
C GLY A 77 -17.30 -17.00 15.71
N MET A 78 -16.60 -16.24 14.87
CA MET A 78 -16.42 -14.80 15.04
C MET A 78 -17.67 -14.03 14.59
N SER A 79 -18.18 -13.16 15.46
CA SER A 79 -19.31 -12.29 15.13
C SER A 79 -18.95 -11.36 13.98
N GLY A 80 -19.91 -11.05 13.09
CA GLY A 80 -19.70 -10.09 12.01
C GLY A 80 -19.30 -8.69 12.51
N LYS A 81 -19.68 -8.34 13.75
CA LYS A 81 -19.23 -7.09 14.40
C LYS A 81 -17.73 -7.11 14.72
N GLU A 82 -17.25 -8.23 15.26
CA GLU A 82 -15.84 -8.42 15.60
C GLU A 82 -14.97 -8.42 14.34
N ARG A 83 -15.44 -9.10 13.28
CA ARG A 83 -14.78 -9.06 11.98
C ARG A 83 -14.62 -7.66 11.42
N ARG A 84 -15.69 -6.85 11.43
CA ARG A 84 -15.60 -5.46 10.95
C ARG A 84 -14.68 -4.61 11.81
N LYS A 85 -14.66 -4.85 13.13
CA LYS A 85 -13.75 -4.16 14.03
C LYS A 85 -12.30 -4.46 13.65
N ARG A 86 -11.99 -5.74 13.42
CA ARG A 86 -10.68 -6.19 12.94
C ARG A 86 -10.30 -5.64 11.58
N GLU A 87 -11.21 -5.64 10.61
CA GLU A 87 -10.96 -5.04 9.29
C GLU A 87 -10.65 -3.53 9.40
N ARG A 88 -11.31 -2.81 10.33
CA ARG A 88 -11.02 -1.39 10.59
C ARG A 88 -9.64 -1.19 11.19
N GLU A 89 -9.28 -2.00 12.18
CA GLU A 89 -7.95 -1.97 12.81
C GLU A 89 -6.87 -2.33 11.79
N GLY A 90 -7.12 -3.37 10.98
CA GLY A 90 -6.29 -3.81 9.88
C GLY A 90 -6.10 -2.72 8.82
N LEU A 91 -7.16 -1.99 8.47
CA LEU A 91 -7.09 -0.85 7.54
C LEU A 91 -6.18 0.24 8.09
N VAL A 92 -6.42 0.69 9.33
CA VAL A 92 -5.64 1.77 9.95
C VAL A 92 -4.15 1.39 10.03
N GLU A 93 -3.86 0.19 10.49
CA GLU A 93 -2.48 -0.30 10.61
C GLU A 93 -1.81 -0.49 9.25
N SER A 94 -2.56 -0.97 8.24
CA SER A 94 -2.03 -1.11 6.87
C SER A 94 -1.64 0.25 6.28
N VAL A 95 -2.50 1.26 6.42
CA VAL A 95 -2.20 2.62 5.96
C VAL A 95 -0.99 3.18 6.69
N ARG A 96 -0.92 3.02 8.03
CA ARG A 96 0.22 3.47 8.83
C ARG A 96 1.54 2.85 8.34
N ARG A 97 1.56 1.54 8.12
CA ARG A 97 2.74 0.81 7.63
C ARG A 97 3.14 1.22 6.22
N VAL A 98 2.17 1.36 5.31
CA VAL A 98 2.45 1.83 3.94
C VAL A 98 3.06 3.22 3.97
N VAL A 99 2.54 4.13 4.78
CA VAL A 99 3.08 5.49 4.93
C VAL A 99 4.53 5.47 5.43
N GLU A 100 4.81 4.62 6.42
CA GLU A 100 6.17 4.41 6.95
C GLU A 100 7.11 3.88 5.85
N TRP A 101 6.71 2.81 5.16
CA TRP A 101 7.54 2.16 4.13
C TRP A 101 7.67 2.97 2.84
N ALA A 102 6.64 3.73 2.47
CA ALA A 102 6.66 4.67 1.35
C ALA A 102 7.62 5.83 1.66
N GLY A 103 7.63 6.32 2.90
CA GLY A 103 8.59 7.33 3.36
C GLY A 103 10.03 6.83 3.41
N GLU A 104 10.27 5.56 3.79
CA GLU A 104 11.59 4.94 3.68
C GLU A 104 12.12 4.97 2.24
N ARG A 105 11.20 4.85 1.27
CA ARG A 105 11.45 4.77 -0.17
C ARG A 105 11.26 6.08 -0.91
N ASP A 106 11.10 7.21 -0.23
CA ASP A 106 11.01 8.52 -0.90
C ASP A 106 9.83 8.66 -1.89
N VAL A 107 8.74 7.93 -1.67
CA VAL A 107 7.49 8.06 -2.42
C VAL A 107 6.83 9.40 -2.09
N ALA A 108 6.36 10.13 -3.10
CA ALA A 108 5.81 11.47 -2.93
C ALA A 108 4.32 11.47 -2.55
N GLU A 109 3.55 10.52 -3.08
CA GLU A 109 2.09 10.47 -2.89
C GLU A 109 1.60 9.05 -2.60
N VAL A 110 0.62 8.92 -1.70
CA VAL A 110 -0.09 7.68 -1.41
C VAL A 110 -1.59 7.93 -1.44
N SER A 111 -2.34 7.21 -2.27
CA SER A 111 -3.81 7.25 -2.22
C SER A 111 -4.37 5.96 -1.61
N VAL A 112 -5.45 6.08 -0.84
CA VAL A 112 -6.08 4.95 -0.15
C VAL A 112 -7.54 4.81 -0.57
N TRP A 113 -7.93 3.58 -0.90
CA TRP A 113 -9.26 3.20 -1.34
C TRP A 113 -9.74 1.91 -0.70
N ASP A 114 -11.01 1.83 -0.35
CA ASP A 114 -11.63 0.58 0.12
C ASP A 114 -12.94 0.20 -0.60
N GLY A 115 -13.47 1.08 -1.45
CA GLY A 115 -14.69 0.86 -2.23
C GLY A 115 -16.01 0.81 -1.46
N GLN A 116 -15.99 0.65 -0.13
CA GLN A 116 -17.20 0.53 0.71
C GLN A 116 -17.39 1.69 1.69
N GLY A 117 -16.46 2.65 1.75
CA GLY A 117 -16.50 3.76 2.70
C GLY A 117 -15.98 3.40 4.09
N LEU A 118 -15.26 2.29 4.23
CA LEU A 118 -14.60 1.88 5.47
C LEU A 118 -13.56 2.93 5.89
N THR A 119 -12.79 3.47 4.95
CA THR A 119 -11.79 4.53 5.19
C THR A 119 -12.43 5.75 5.84
N GLN A 120 -13.62 6.15 5.38
CA GLN A 120 -14.39 7.28 5.88
C GLN A 120 -14.93 7.00 7.28
N SER A 121 -15.30 5.75 7.56
CA SER A 121 -15.78 5.34 8.88
C SER A 121 -14.67 5.37 9.96
N VAL A 122 -13.40 5.29 9.56
CA VAL A 122 -12.23 5.36 10.47
C VAL A 122 -11.40 6.63 10.26
N LEU A 123 -11.88 7.57 9.46
CA LEU A 123 -11.15 8.77 9.07
C LEU A 123 -10.58 9.54 10.28
N PRO A 124 -11.33 9.80 11.37
CA PRO A 124 -10.75 10.51 12.53
C PRO A 124 -9.59 9.76 13.19
N ILE A 125 -9.63 8.42 13.19
CA ILE A 125 -8.59 7.56 13.75
C ILE A 125 -7.36 7.57 12.84
N LEU A 126 -7.57 7.48 11.53
CA LEU A 126 -6.51 7.59 10.52
C LEU A 126 -5.78 8.93 10.64
N LEU A 127 -6.52 10.04 10.61
CA LEU A 127 -5.94 11.38 10.73
C LEU A 127 -5.09 11.50 12.00
N ARG A 128 -5.61 11.07 13.15
CA ARG A 128 -4.86 11.07 14.41
C ARG A 128 -3.58 10.22 14.32
N THR A 129 -3.67 9.02 13.74
CA THR A 129 -2.55 8.07 13.63
C THR A 129 -1.46 8.60 12.71
N LEU A 130 -1.85 9.20 11.58
CA LEU A 130 -0.95 9.83 10.61
C LEU A 130 -0.30 11.10 11.18
N SER A 131 -1.04 11.91 11.93
CA SER A 131 -0.48 13.06 12.64
C SER A 131 0.48 12.65 13.76
N SER A 132 0.22 11.55 14.48
CA SER A 132 1.14 11.07 15.52
C SER A 132 2.44 10.48 15.00
N THR A 133 2.43 9.96 13.76
CA THR A 133 3.65 9.47 13.09
C THR A 133 4.49 10.61 12.51
N ALA A 134 3.88 11.78 12.30
CA ALA A 134 4.57 13.04 12.01
C ALA A 134 5.19 13.63 13.30
N THR A 135 6.21 12.95 13.83
CA THR A 135 7.19 13.43 14.82
C THR A 135 6.65 14.17 16.05
N LEU A 136 6.67 13.49 17.20
CA LEU A 136 6.93 14.18 18.48
C LEU A 136 8.32 14.86 18.38
N PRO A 137 8.51 16.07 18.92
CA PRO A 137 9.82 16.70 18.97
C PRO A 137 10.81 15.84 19.76
N PRO A 138 12.11 15.86 19.44
CA PRO A 138 13.13 15.19 20.25
C PRO A 138 13.02 15.71 21.69
N SER A 139 12.94 14.79 22.66
CA SER A 139 12.95 15.13 24.08
C SER A 139 14.15 16.03 24.38
N PRO A 140 14.01 17.04 25.26
CA PRO A 140 15.13 17.90 25.61
C PRO A 140 16.26 17.03 26.20
N PRO A 141 17.54 17.35 25.92
CA PRO A 141 18.65 16.59 26.45
C PRO A 141 18.59 16.58 27.98
N LEU A 142 18.44 15.40 28.55
CA LEU A 142 18.69 15.15 29.97
C LEU A 142 20.20 15.23 30.19
N SER A 143 20.72 16.42 30.51
CA SER A 143 21.86 16.68 31.42
C SER A 143 22.39 18.10 31.23
N PRO A 144 22.60 18.90 32.30
CA PRO A 144 23.42 20.10 32.23
C PRO A 144 24.92 19.72 32.12
N PRO A 145 25.74 20.46 31.34
CA PRO A 145 27.18 20.24 31.31
C PRO A 145 27.75 20.60 32.69
N THR A 146 28.36 19.62 33.34
CA THR A 146 29.14 19.83 34.57
C THR A 146 30.61 19.89 34.15
N GLU A 147 31.10 21.07 33.83
CA GLU A 147 32.55 21.32 33.77
C GLU A 147 32.89 22.44 34.76
N PRO A 148 33.81 22.20 35.70
CA PRO A 148 34.26 23.22 36.63
C PRO A 148 35.30 24.13 35.96
N THR A 149 35.03 25.43 36.01
CA THR A 149 35.99 26.49 35.71
C THR A 149 37.16 26.41 36.69
N GLN A 150 38.37 26.13 36.19
CA GLN A 150 39.59 26.42 36.94
C GLN A 150 40.20 27.72 36.41
N ASP A 151 40.08 28.75 37.24
CA ASP A 151 40.89 29.95 37.18
C ASP A 151 42.36 29.59 37.41
N THR A 152 43.24 30.04 36.53
CA THR A 152 44.64 30.26 36.90
C THR A 152 45.12 31.51 36.19
N SER A 153 45.34 32.53 36.99
CA SER A 153 45.81 33.85 36.63
C SER A 153 47.34 33.95 36.64
N SER A 154 47.84 34.96 35.92
CA SER A 154 49.13 35.70 36.05
C SER A 154 50.13 35.52 34.88
N PRO A 155 51.06 36.48 34.62
CA PRO A 155 50.80 37.87 34.18
C PRO A 155 51.77 38.35 33.06
N SER A 156 51.44 39.50 32.42
CA SER A 156 52.31 40.44 31.66
C SER A 156 53.04 39.91 30.40
N ILE A 157 53.03 40.59 29.23
CA ILE A 157 53.71 41.87 28.93
C ILE A 157 53.05 42.56 27.72
N GLU A 158 53.13 43.89 27.74
CA GLU A 158 52.64 44.92 26.84
C GLU A 158 53.04 44.77 25.34
N SER A 159 52.14 45.19 24.45
CA SER A 159 52.49 45.88 23.19
C SER A 159 51.24 46.44 22.48
N ILE A 160 50.95 47.70 22.83
CA ILE A 160 50.43 48.84 22.03
C ILE A 160 49.95 48.54 20.59
N GLY A 161 48.71 48.92 20.28
CA GLY A 161 48.24 49.01 18.89
C GLY A 161 46.74 49.29 18.68
N SER A 162 46.28 50.46 19.13
CA SER A 162 45.20 51.29 18.55
C SER A 162 43.83 50.71 18.13
N SER A 163 42.80 51.36 18.69
CA SER A 163 41.57 51.85 18.01
C SER A 163 40.42 50.88 17.74
N GLU A 164 39.37 50.95 18.58
CA GLU A 164 38.00 51.43 18.27
C GLU A 164 36.94 50.75 19.18
N TRP A 165 36.19 51.58 19.90
CA TRP A 165 34.99 51.22 20.67
C TRP A 165 33.74 51.28 19.75
N PRO A 166 32.53 50.89 20.20
CA PRO A 166 32.07 49.54 20.48
C PRO A 166 30.76 49.26 19.70
N GLU A 167 30.76 48.39 18.70
CA GLU A 167 29.49 48.02 18.04
C GLU A 167 28.81 46.88 18.81
N ARG A 168 27.75 47.29 19.53
CA ARG A 168 26.78 46.48 20.25
C ARG A 168 26.24 45.39 19.31
N ARG A 169 26.78 44.17 19.40
CA ARG A 169 26.19 42.99 18.76
C ARG A 169 24.83 42.73 19.41
N GLU A 170 23.77 43.17 18.74
CA GLU A 170 22.44 42.61 18.93
C GLU A 170 22.53 41.10 18.68
N PRO A 171 21.94 40.26 19.56
CA PRO A 171 21.76 38.87 19.21
C PRO A 171 20.84 38.83 17.99
N VAL A 172 21.41 38.42 16.85
CA VAL A 172 20.63 37.97 15.70
C VAL A 172 19.79 36.80 16.20
N ILE A 173 18.54 37.12 16.56
CA ILE A 173 17.47 36.15 16.72
C ILE A 173 17.32 35.55 15.34
N SER A 174 18.08 34.49 15.07
CA SER A 174 17.75 33.58 13.99
C SER A 174 16.28 33.23 14.19
N PRO A 175 15.42 33.40 13.18
CA PRO A 175 14.06 32.96 13.30
C PRO A 175 14.16 31.44 13.41
N ALA A 176 14.09 30.94 14.63
CA ALA A 176 13.72 29.58 14.89
C ALA A 176 12.43 29.39 14.11
N HIS A 177 12.53 28.72 12.96
CA HIS A 177 11.40 28.17 12.27
C HIS A 177 10.76 27.22 13.28
N THR A 178 9.85 27.77 14.08
CA THR A 178 8.81 27.03 14.77
C THR A 178 8.04 26.38 13.63
N ARG A 179 8.53 25.21 13.20
CA ARG A 179 7.99 24.38 12.12
C ARG A 179 6.66 23.86 12.65
N ARG A 180 5.67 24.74 12.62
CA ARG A 180 4.29 24.46 12.97
C ARG A 180 3.87 23.39 11.95
N PRO A 181 3.44 22.19 12.37
CA PRO A 181 2.92 21.21 11.43
C PRO A 181 1.62 21.79 10.88
N SER A 182 1.69 22.44 9.72
CA SER A 182 0.51 22.81 8.95
C SER A 182 0.01 21.53 8.29
N SER A 183 -0.81 20.75 8.99
CA SER A 183 -1.64 19.77 8.33
C SER A 183 -2.69 20.56 7.53
N GLU A 184 -2.38 20.89 6.28
CA GLU A 184 -3.36 21.52 5.41
C GLU A 184 -4.36 20.44 4.98
N LEU A 185 -5.49 20.38 5.69
CA LEU A 185 -6.58 19.46 5.38
C LEU A 185 -7.38 20.05 4.21
N ILE A 186 -7.03 19.69 2.99
CA ILE A 186 -7.81 20.10 1.81
C ILE A 186 -8.95 19.11 1.62
N VAL A 187 -10.17 19.56 1.87
CA VAL A 187 -11.41 18.80 1.61
C VAL A 187 -12.05 19.35 0.34
N GLY A 188 -11.89 18.63 -0.76
CA GLY A 188 -12.49 18.96 -2.06
C GLY A 188 -13.06 17.70 -2.70
N ALA A 189 -14.26 17.81 -3.28
CA ALA A 189 -15.00 16.68 -3.87
C ALA A 189 -15.22 15.45 -2.96
N GLY A 190 -15.05 15.60 -1.64
CA GLY A 190 -15.10 14.50 -0.66
C GLY A 190 -13.77 13.73 -0.50
N VAL A 191 -12.72 14.09 -1.25
CA VAL A 191 -11.35 13.61 -1.04
C VAL A 191 -10.77 14.34 0.15
N THR A 192 -10.17 13.58 1.07
CA THR A 192 -9.46 14.13 2.22
C THR A 192 -7.96 13.95 1.99
N SER A 193 -7.24 15.05 1.81
CA SER A 193 -5.78 15.02 1.63
C SER A 193 -5.08 15.50 2.89
N VAL A 194 -3.97 14.84 3.26
CA VAL A 194 -3.15 15.16 4.43
C VAL A 194 -1.69 15.07 4.05
N THR A 195 -0.90 16.04 4.45
CA THR A 195 0.55 15.99 4.29
C THR A 195 1.20 15.45 5.55
N VAL A 196 2.16 14.54 5.38
CA VAL A 196 2.91 13.92 6.47
C VAL A 196 4.40 13.95 6.18
N TRP A 197 5.21 13.84 7.24
CA TRP A 197 6.67 13.77 7.15
C TRP A 197 7.13 12.41 7.69
N PRO A 198 7.08 11.35 6.87
CA PRO A 198 7.38 10.00 7.34
C PRO A 198 8.85 9.87 7.72
N GLY A 199 9.13 9.25 8.88
CA GLY A 199 10.48 8.89 9.30
C GLY A 199 11.41 10.07 9.63
N GLY A 200 10.90 11.29 9.82
CA GLY A 200 11.69 12.45 10.23
C GLY A 200 12.72 12.94 9.19
N LYS A 201 12.76 12.36 7.99
CA LYS A 201 13.71 12.71 6.91
C LYS A 201 13.47 14.08 6.26
N GLY A 202 12.55 14.88 6.80
CA GLY A 202 12.27 16.25 6.35
C GLY A 202 11.55 16.37 5.00
N ARG A 203 11.27 15.26 4.31
CA ARG A 203 10.52 15.23 3.06
C ARG A 203 9.03 15.04 3.33
N GLU A 204 8.23 15.82 2.63
CA GLU A 204 6.76 15.78 2.70
C GLU A 204 6.22 14.70 1.76
N MET A 205 5.20 13.99 2.21
CA MET A 205 4.43 13.02 1.44
C MET A 205 2.95 13.36 1.56
N ALA A 206 2.24 13.40 0.44
CA ALA A 206 0.80 13.62 0.41
C ALA A 206 0.05 12.29 0.52
N ILE A 207 -0.94 12.23 1.40
CA ILE A 207 -1.84 11.08 1.58
C ILE A 207 -3.25 11.49 1.17
N HIS A 208 -3.81 10.78 0.19
CA HIS A 208 -5.16 11.03 -0.33
C HIS A 208 -6.12 9.91 0.10
N LEU A 209 -7.10 10.23 0.94
CA LEU A 209 -8.15 9.31 1.36
C LEU A 209 -9.37 9.51 0.46
N LEU A 210 -9.60 8.56 -0.45
CA LEU A 210 -10.60 8.69 -1.51
C LEU A 210 -12.00 8.26 -1.02
N PRO A 211 -13.07 9.04 -1.30
CA PRO A 211 -14.44 8.72 -0.91
C PRO A 211 -15.07 7.66 -1.82
N PRO A 212 -15.91 6.73 -1.32
CA PRO A 212 -16.48 5.60 -2.08
C PRO A 212 -17.18 5.99 -3.41
N SER A 213 -17.45 7.26 -3.64
CA SER A 213 -17.97 7.87 -4.87
C SER A 213 -16.91 8.40 -5.85
N SER A 214 -15.62 8.10 -5.70
CA SER A 214 -14.53 8.82 -6.38
C SER A 214 -14.30 8.49 -7.86
N SER A 215 -14.93 7.46 -8.43
CA SER A 215 -14.70 7.07 -9.84
C SER A 215 -15.77 7.57 -10.81
N ALA A 216 -16.86 6.82 -10.97
CA ALA A 216 -17.93 7.18 -11.91
C ALA A 216 -18.63 8.51 -11.53
N PRO A 217 -18.91 8.79 -10.24
CA PRO A 217 -19.45 10.10 -9.86
C PRO A 217 -18.47 11.26 -10.08
N ALA A 218 -17.15 11.07 -9.98
CA ALA A 218 -16.17 12.11 -10.29
C ALA A 218 -16.21 12.49 -11.78
N MET A 219 -16.18 11.49 -12.67
CA MET A 219 -16.36 11.72 -14.10
C MET A 219 -17.70 12.36 -14.43
N ALA A 220 -18.78 11.91 -13.81
CA ALA A 220 -20.10 12.51 -13.99
C ALA A 220 -20.15 13.96 -13.47
N SER A 221 -19.49 14.26 -12.36
CA SER A 221 -19.38 15.61 -11.81
C SER A 221 -18.61 16.54 -12.76
N LEU A 222 -17.50 16.06 -13.31
CA LEU A 222 -16.68 16.79 -14.27
C LEU A 222 -17.42 17.00 -15.60
N THR A 223 -18.21 16.02 -16.03
CA THR A 223 -19.07 16.19 -17.21
C THR A 223 -20.18 17.22 -16.96
N ARG A 224 -20.75 17.25 -15.76
CA ARG A 224 -21.74 18.27 -15.37
C ARG A 224 -21.12 19.66 -15.29
N SER A 225 -19.90 19.81 -14.76
CA SER A 225 -19.22 21.11 -14.73
C SER A 225 -18.95 21.60 -16.15
N TYR A 226 -18.47 20.73 -17.04
CA TYR A 226 -18.26 21.11 -18.44
C TYR A 226 -19.54 21.53 -19.16
N ALA A 227 -20.64 20.81 -18.92
CA ALA A 227 -21.94 21.16 -19.48
C ALA A 227 -22.49 22.48 -18.91
N ALA A 228 -22.31 22.72 -17.60
CA ALA A 228 -22.75 23.94 -16.94
C ALA A 228 -21.95 25.18 -17.40
N GLU A 229 -20.65 25.01 -17.60
CA GLU A 229 -19.74 26.04 -18.11
C GLU A 229 -19.81 26.20 -19.64
N GLN A 230 -20.57 25.34 -20.32
CA GLN A 230 -20.73 25.33 -21.78
C GLN A 230 -19.39 25.30 -22.53
N ILE A 231 -18.46 24.49 -22.04
CA ILE A 231 -17.14 24.35 -22.64
C ILE A 231 -17.29 23.80 -24.08
N PRO A 232 -16.68 24.44 -25.09
CA PRO A 232 -16.68 23.94 -26.46
C PRO A 232 -16.12 22.52 -26.55
N LEU A 233 -16.73 21.65 -27.37
CA LEU A 233 -16.31 20.25 -27.52
C LEU A 233 -14.85 20.09 -27.96
N GLU A 234 -14.34 21.05 -28.72
CA GLU A 234 -12.95 21.09 -29.20
C GLU A 234 -11.94 21.27 -28.05
N ASP A 235 -12.34 21.96 -26.98
CA ASP A 235 -11.50 22.20 -25.81
C ASP A 235 -11.50 21.03 -24.83
N ILE A 236 -12.45 20.10 -24.97
CA ILE A 236 -12.57 18.88 -24.13
C ILE A 236 -11.59 17.83 -24.66
N THR A 237 -10.30 18.10 -24.45
CA THR A 237 -9.21 17.19 -24.81
C THR A 237 -8.91 16.21 -23.68
N VAL A 238 -8.26 15.09 -23.99
CA VAL A 238 -7.78 14.12 -22.98
C VAL A 238 -6.88 14.79 -21.94
N LYS A 239 -6.03 15.74 -22.38
CA LYS A 239 -5.13 16.48 -21.49
C LYS A 239 -5.92 17.36 -20.50
N ARG A 240 -6.96 18.04 -20.97
CA ARG A 240 -7.82 18.85 -20.09
C ARG A 240 -8.54 17.99 -19.06
N VAL A 241 -9.17 16.89 -19.51
CA VAL A 241 -9.79 15.93 -18.59
C VAL A 241 -8.77 15.36 -17.60
N ASP A 242 -7.52 15.16 -18.01
CA ASP A 242 -6.45 14.71 -17.12
C ASP A 242 -6.10 15.73 -16.04
N GLU A 243 -5.95 16.99 -16.40
CA GLU A 243 -5.66 18.07 -15.45
C GLU A 243 -6.83 18.28 -14.49
N ASP A 244 -8.06 18.33 -15.01
CA ASP A 244 -9.26 18.58 -14.22
C ASP A 244 -9.59 17.39 -13.30
N MET A 245 -9.33 16.15 -13.75
CA MET A 245 -9.48 14.96 -12.90
C MET A 245 -8.41 14.89 -11.80
N LYS A 246 -7.15 15.23 -12.11
CA LYS A 246 -6.08 15.34 -11.10
C LYS A 246 -6.44 16.37 -10.04
N GLN A 247 -6.92 17.54 -10.45
CA GLN A 247 -7.41 18.58 -9.54
C GLN A 247 -8.58 18.06 -8.71
N HIS A 248 -9.56 17.37 -9.31
CA HIS A 248 -10.71 16.83 -8.60
C HIS A 248 -10.33 15.76 -7.56
N LEU A 249 -9.31 14.95 -7.85
CA LEU A 249 -8.80 13.92 -6.95
C LEU A 249 -7.68 14.41 -6.01
N HIS A 250 -7.28 15.68 -6.13
CA HIS A 250 -6.16 16.30 -5.43
C HIS A 250 -4.80 15.62 -5.67
N PHE A 251 -4.65 14.95 -6.81
CA PHE A 251 -3.42 14.25 -7.18
C PHE A 251 -2.45 15.17 -7.91
N THR A 252 -1.16 15.12 -7.59
CA THR A 252 -0.14 15.73 -8.46
C THR A 252 0.08 14.84 -9.68
N ASN A 253 0.20 13.52 -9.46
CA ASN A 253 0.35 12.53 -10.52
C ASN A 253 -0.65 11.38 -10.36
N TYR A 254 -0.94 10.66 -11.44
CA TYR A 254 -1.69 9.40 -11.31
C TYR A 254 -0.81 8.33 -10.67
N PRO A 255 -1.40 7.32 -10.00
CA PRO A 255 -0.63 6.24 -9.39
C PRO A 255 0.16 5.50 -10.45
N ASP A 256 1.46 5.32 -10.21
CA ASP A 256 2.34 4.50 -11.05
C ASP A 256 2.13 3.01 -10.72
N LEU A 257 1.90 2.72 -9.44
CA LEU A 257 1.67 1.39 -8.89
C LEU A 257 0.42 1.37 -8.02
N LEU A 258 -0.46 0.39 -8.25
CA LEU A 258 -1.63 0.10 -7.44
C LEU A 258 -1.45 -1.23 -6.71
N ILE A 259 -1.42 -1.19 -5.38
CA ILE A 259 -1.31 -2.38 -4.52
C ILE A 259 -2.70 -2.76 -4.02
N ILE A 260 -3.12 -4.00 -4.28
CA ILE A 260 -4.39 -4.55 -3.82
C ILE A 260 -4.15 -5.52 -2.67
N HIS A 261 -4.66 -5.19 -1.49
CA HIS A 261 -4.59 -6.01 -0.28
C HIS A 261 -5.99 -6.43 0.19
N GLN A 262 -6.12 -7.66 0.65
CA GLN A 262 -7.36 -8.15 1.23
C GLN A 262 -7.30 -8.00 2.77
N LEU A 263 -8.17 -7.19 3.35
CA LEU A 263 -8.27 -6.97 4.81
C LEU A 263 -8.75 -8.21 5.57
N SER A 264 -9.06 -9.29 4.86
CA SER A 264 -9.47 -10.55 5.44
C SER A 264 -9.03 -11.68 4.52
N PRO A 265 -8.48 -12.76 5.08
CA PRO A 265 -8.07 -13.88 4.28
C PRO A 265 -9.26 -14.53 3.57
N PRO A 266 -9.05 -15.02 2.34
CA PRO A 266 -10.09 -15.75 1.64
C PRO A 266 -10.43 -17.04 2.41
N PRO A 267 -11.70 -17.49 2.40
CA PRO A 267 -12.09 -18.78 2.95
C PRO A 267 -11.20 -19.92 2.46
N PHE A 268 -10.93 -20.90 3.32
CA PHE A 268 -10.04 -22.05 3.03
C PHE A 268 -10.26 -22.65 1.64
N TYR A 269 -11.50 -23.01 1.29
CA TYR A 269 -11.83 -23.59 -0.01
C TYR A 269 -11.58 -22.64 -1.18
N SER A 270 -11.86 -21.35 -1.00
CA SER A 270 -11.60 -20.37 -2.06
C SER A 270 -10.09 -20.13 -2.28
N ALA A 271 -9.27 -20.34 -1.25
CA ALA A 271 -7.82 -20.26 -1.39
C ALA A 271 -7.23 -21.46 -2.17
N LEU A 272 -7.94 -22.59 -2.25
CA LEU A 272 -7.57 -23.76 -3.06
C LEU A 272 -7.93 -23.61 -4.55
N LEU A 273 -8.92 -22.78 -4.85
CA LEU A 273 -9.35 -22.53 -6.22
C LEU A 273 -8.31 -21.66 -6.96
N PRO A 274 -8.34 -21.65 -8.32
CA PRO A 274 -7.57 -20.71 -9.11
C PRO A 274 -7.75 -19.27 -8.63
N ARG A 275 -6.68 -18.46 -8.72
CA ARG A 275 -6.68 -17.08 -8.23
C ARG A 275 -7.80 -16.29 -8.93
N ARG A 276 -8.58 -15.56 -8.16
CA ARG A 276 -9.55 -14.62 -8.72
C ARG A 276 -8.80 -13.46 -9.37
N ALA A 277 -9.38 -12.92 -10.45
CA ALA A 277 -8.89 -11.70 -11.04
C ALA A 277 -8.90 -10.57 -9.98
N PRO A 278 -7.91 -9.66 -10.01
CA PRO A 278 -7.92 -8.49 -9.15
C PRO A 278 -9.17 -7.66 -9.41
N GLU A 279 -9.90 -7.34 -8.34
CA GLU A 279 -11.01 -6.41 -8.40
C GLU A 279 -10.50 -5.03 -7.97
N LEU A 280 -10.79 -4.00 -8.77
CA LEU A 280 -10.37 -2.63 -8.50
C LEU A 280 -11.37 -1.87 -7.63
N TRP A 281 -12.51 -2.50 -7.30
CA TRP A 281 -13.52 -1.96 -6.39
C TRP A 281 -13.99 -0.53 -6.71
N GLY A 282 -13.99 -0.17 -8.00
CA GLY A 282 -14.38 1.17 -8.44
C GLY A 282 -13.39 2.25 -8.04
N TYR A 283 -12.10 1.94 -7.83
CA TYR A 283 -11.02 2.93 -7.79
C TYR A 283 -11.10 3.84 -9.04
N PRO A 284 -10.76 5.15 -8.97
CA PRO A 284 -10.82 6.07 -10.10
C PRO A 284 -10.21 5.53 -11.39
N PHE A 285 -11.05 5.01 -12.29
CA PHE A 285 -10.60 4.25 -13.47
C PHE A 285 -9.82 5.11 -14.46
N TRP A 286 -10.13 6.40 -14.54
CA TRP A 286 -9.43 7.35 -15.40
C TRP A 286 -7.95 7.50 -15.01
N ALA A 287 -7.66 7.40 -13.71
CA ALA A 287 -6.32 7.45 -13.14
C ALA A 287 -5.53 6.15 -13.34
N LEU A 288 -6.15 5.06 -13.83
CA LEU A 288 -5.52 3.72 -13.92
C LEU A 288 -4.97 3.35 -15.31
N ARG A 289 -5.06 4.24 -16.29
CA ARG A 289 -4.78 3.92 -17.71
C ARG A 289 -3.38 3.35 -17.97
N ILE A 290 -2.38 3.77 -17.19
CA ILE A 290 -0.98 3.34 -17.29
C ILE A 290 -0.44 2.86 -15.93
N THR A 291 -1.33 2.53 -15.00
CA THR A 291 -0.95 2.12 -13.64
C THR A 291 -0.67 0.63 -13.61
N GLU A 292 0.45 0.25 -13.01
CA GLU A 292 0.77 -1.15 -12.77
C GLU A 292 -0.04 -1.69 -11.60
N ILE A 293 -0.69 -2.84 -11.77
CA ILE A 293 -1.54 -3.41 -10.73
C ILE A 293 -0.84 -4.61 -10.11
N TYR A 294 -0.51 -4.50 -8.83
CA TYR A 294 0.07 -5.57 -8.03
C TYR A 294 -0.95 -6.13 -7.05
N GLN A 295 -1.16 -7.44 -7.12
CA GLN A 295 -1.89 -8.20 -6.11
C GLN A 295 -0.98 -9.30 -5.57
N HIS A 296 -0.78 -9.30 -4.25
CA HIS A 296 0.06 -10.31 -3.64
C HIS A 296 -0.54 -11.72 -3.83
N PRO A 297 0.29 -12.74 -4.15
CA PRO A 297 -0.15 -14.13 -4.21
C PRO A 297 -0.93 -14.57 -2.98
N THR A 298 -2.15 -15.08 -3.16
CA THR A 298 -2.87 -15.70 -2.05
C THR A 298 -2.12 -16.96 -1.57
N PRO A 299 -1.70 -17.02 -0.29
CA PRO A 299 -0.98 -18.17 0.25
C PRO A 299 -1.88 -19.41 0.27
N ILE A 300 -1.26 -20.58 0.11
CA ILE A 300 -1.98 -21.86 0.14
C ILE A 300 -2.16 -22.25 1.61
N PRO A 301 -3.41 -22.47 2.07
CA PRO A 301 -3.73 -22.43 3.48
C PRO A 301 -3.08 -23.54 4.31
N PHE A 302 -2.61 -24.64 3.72
CA PHE A 302 -1.99 -25.74 4.47
C PHE A 302 -0.47 -25.80 4.34
N LEU A 303 0.15 -25.08 3.39
CA LEU A 303 1.60 -25.19 3.16
C LEU A 303 2.41 -24.70 4.36
N HIS A 304 1.91 -23.70 5.09
CA HIS A 304 2.58 -23.18 6.28
C HIS A 304 2.72 -24.23 7.40
N HIS A 305 1.88 -25.25 7.44
CA HIS A 305 2.04 -26.37 8.39
C HIS A 305 3.23 -27.27 8.05
N LEU A 306 3.78 -27.18 6.84
CA LEU A 306 5.00 -27.90 6.45
C LEU A 306 6.27 -27.17 6.90
N ILE A 307 6.19 -25.93 7.41
CA ILE A 307 7.36 -25.15 7.84
C ILE A 307 8.24 -25.90 8.85
N PRO A 308 7.71 -26.55 9.91
CA PRO A 308 8.52 -27.31 10.84
C PRO A 308 9.26 -28.46 10.17
N LEU A 309 8.59 -29.18 9.26
CA LEU A 309 9.19 -30.28 8.50
C LEU A 309 10.29 -29.78 7.56
N ILE A 310 10.02 -28.70 6.80
CA ILE A 310 11.01 -28.06 5.93
C ILE A 310 12.24 -27.63 6.74
N THR A 311 12.02 -27.05 7.91
CA THR A 311 13.10 -26.58 8.79
C THR A 311 13.91 -27.73 9.37
N ALA A 312 13.24 -28.81 9.80
CA ALA A 312 13.90 -30.03 10.27
C ALA A 312 14.74 -30.69 9.15
N LEU A 313 14.24 -30.69 7.91
CA LEU A 313 14.95 -31.28 6.78
C LEU A 313 16.11 -30.41 6.26
N ARG A 314 16.00 -29.07 6.38
CA ARG A 314 17.13 -28.14 6.14
C ARG A 314 18.24 -28.27 7.17
N THR A 315 17.90 -28.67 8.40
CA THR A 315 18.87 -28.90 9.47
C THR A 315 19.30 -30.38 9.57
N SER A 316 18.90 -31.20 8.59
CA SER A 316 19.27 -32.61 8.53
C SER A 316 20.79 -32.79 8.46
N SER A 317 21.29 -33.82 9.16
CA SER A 317 22.68 -34.26 9.09
C SER A 317 23.07 -34.84 7.73
N PHE A 318 22.09 -35.20 6.89
CA PHE A 318 22.35 -35.73 5.55
C PHE A 318 22.52 -34.60 4.52
N PRO A 319 23.71 -34.44 3.91
CA PRO A 319 24.01 -33.29 3.05
C PRO A 319 23.15 -33.24 1.78
N PHE A 320 22.75 -34.40 1.24
CA PHE A 320 21.87 -34.47 0.07
C PHE A 320 20.46 -33.95 0.38
N ILE A 321 19.87 -34.40 1.49
CA ILE A 321 18.56 -33.92 1.97
C ILE A 321 18.62 -32.41 2.21
N ARG A 322 19.62 -31.96 2.98
CA ARG A 322 19.83 -30.55 3.27
C ARG A 322 19.91 -29.70 1.98
N LYS A 323 20.68 -30.14 0.97
CA LYS A 323 20.81 -29.43 -0.32
C LYS A 323 19.46 -29.28 -1.04
N ILE A 324 18.66 -30.34 -1.11
CA ILE A 324 17.33 -30.30 -1.73
C ILE A 324 16.40 -29.35 -0.97
N TRP A 325 16.35 -29.44 0.35
CA TRP A 325 15.42 -28.64 1.15
C TRP A 325 15.84 -27.17 1.33
N HIS A 326 17.11 -26.84 1.12
CA HIS A 326 17.54 -25.45 0.97
C HIS A 326 17.06 -24.81 -0.33
N SER A 327 16.82 -25.59 -1.38
CA SER A 327 16.28 -25.08 -2.64
C SER A 327 14.77 -24.79 -2.58
N ILE A 328 14.08 -25.41 -1.62
CA ILE A 328 12.64 -25.22 -1.38
C ILE A 328 12.45 -23.98 -0.53
N SER A 329 11.73 -22.97 -1.02
CA SER A 329 11.36 -21.76 -0.28
C SER A 329 10.43 -22.06 0.91
N ILE A 330 10.54 -21.24 1.96
CA ILE A 330 9.61 -21.32 3.09
C ILE A 330 8.27 -20.74 2.60
N PRO A 331 7.16 -21.50 2.68
CA PRO A 331 5.86 -21.00 2.25
C PRO A 331 5.42 -19.84 3.13
N ASP A 332 4.77 -18.85 2.50
CA ASP A 332 4.23 -17.69 3.21
C ASP A 332 3.15 -18.10 4.22
N ARG A 333 3.10 -17.35 5.32
CA ARG A 333 2.00 -17.45 6.29
C ARG A 333 0.69 -16.98 5.63
N PRO A 334 -0.47 -17.46 6.11
CA PRO A 334 -1.76 -16.96 5.62
C PRO A 334 -1.82 -15.43 5.70
N ALA A 335 -2.46 -14.81 4.71
CA ALA A 335 -2.60 -13.36 4.65
C ALA A 335 -3.21 -12.84 5.94
N GLU A 336 -2.52 -11.91 6.58
CA GLU A 336 -2.99 -11.23 7.77
C GLU A 336 -3.99 -10.13 7.39
N GLU A 337 -4.79 -9.68 8.35
CA GLU A 337 -5.73 -8.57 8.14
C GLU A 337 -4.99 -7.25 7.83
N VAL A 338 -3.70 -7.21 8.14
CA VAL A 338 -2.79 -6.08 7.96
C VAL A 338 -1.82 -6.36 6.80
N LEU A 339 -1.57 -5.36 5.95
CA LEU A 339 -0.55 -5.45 4.91
C LEU A 339 0.81 -5.79 5.54
N SER A 340 1.43 -6.87 5.07
CA SER A 340 2.73 -7.32 5.56
C SER A 340 3.89 -6.71 4.77
N ARG A 341 5.08 -6.63 5.39
CA ARG A 341 6.27 -6.10 4.72
C ARG A 341 6.65 -6.93 3.48
N ASN A 342 6.41 -8.24 3.52
CA ASN A 342 6.67 -9.13 2.39
C ASN A 342 5.81 -8.77 1.16
N GLU A 343 4.56 -8.36 1.37
CA GLU A 343 3.67 -7.94 0.29
C GLU A 343 4.13 -6.63 -0.33
N TRP A 344 4.50 -5.66 0.51
CA TRP A 344 5.08 -4.39 0.10
C TRP A 344 6.37 -4.58 -0.71
N ASP A 345 7.33 -5.33 -0.17
CA ASP A 345 8.59 -5.59 -0.85
C ASP A 345 8.36 -6.40 -2.14
N GLY A 346 7.35 -7.28 -2.16
CA GLY A 346 6.90 -7.98 -3.34
C GLY A 346 6.41 -7.04 -4.44
N ALA A 347 5.63 -6.02 -4.07
CA ALA A 347 5.14 -4.99 -4.98
C ALA A 347 6.30 -4.15 -5.53
N MET A 348 7.23 -3.72 -4.67
CA MET A 348 8.41 -2.95 -5.10
C MET A 348 9.31 -3.76 -6.03
N ARG A 349 9.55 -5.05 -5.75
CA ARG A 349 10.30 -5.93 -6.66
C ARG A 349 9.60 -6.14 -8.00
N ALA A 350 8.27 -6.17 -8.00
CA ALA A 350 7.50 -6.25 -9.24
C ALA A 350 7.67 -4.96 -10.04
N TRP A 351 7.53 -3.80 -9.40
CA TRP A 351 7.73 -2.48 -10.00
C TRP A 351 9.09 -2.33 -10.67
N VAL A 352 10.17 -2.76 -10.01
CA VAL A 352 11.53 -2.73 -10.57
C VAL A 352 11.65 -3.46 -11.92
N LYS A 353 10.81 -4.47 -12.17
CA LYS A 353 10.82 -5.26 -13.40
C LYS A 353 9.87 -4.74 -14.47
N VAL A 354 9.07 -3.72 -14.16
CA VAL A 354 8.11 -3.17 -15.11
C VAL A 354 8.85 -2.36 -16.16
N GLU A 355 8.52 -2.63 -17.42
CA GLU A 355 8.88 -1.78 -18.55
C GLU A 355 7.59 -1.21 -19.15
N GLN A 356 7.34 0.08 -18.93
CA GLN A 356 6.18 0.76 -19.51
C GLN A 356 6.47 1.15 -20.96
N ARG A 357 5.82 0.45 -21.91
CA ARG A 357 6.04 0.68 -23.34
C ARG A 357 5.08 1.68 -23.98
N LEU A 358 4.02 2.07 -23.26
CA LEU A 358 3.05 3.10 -23.67
C LEU A 358 2.52 2.91 -25.10
N GLY A 359 2.37 1.65 -25.54
CA GLY A 359 1.85 1.29 -26.88
C GLY A 359 2.88 1.20 -28.00
N ARG A 360 4.19 1.31 -27.71
CA ARG A 360 5.29 0.99 -28.63
C ARG A 360 5.70 -0.47 -28.48
#